data_AF-A0A916VUS3-F1
#
_entry.id   AF-A0A916VUS3-F1
#
_cell.length_a   1.000
_cell.length_b   1.000
_cell.length_c   1.000
_cell.angle_alpha   90.00
_cell.angle_beta   90.00
_cell.angle_gamma   90.00
#
_symmetry.space_group_name_H-M   'P 1'
#
loop_
_entity.id
_entity.type
_entity.pdbx_description
1 polymer ?
#
loop_
_entity_poly.entity_id
_entity_poly.type
_entity_poly.pdbx_seq_one_letter_code
_entity_poly.pdbx_strand_id
1 'polypeptide(L)' 'MNRWYNKQVSTIKENRPQGFWSNKLAAITEKRNRQIRDGINKAARIVINQSASLLWSELRYQLSAICY' A
#
# COMPACT_ATOMS: atom_id res chain seq x y z
N MET A 1 -9.21 0.67 -6.59
CA MET A 1 -9.46 -0.42 -5.60
C MET A 1 -10.79 -0.28 -4.87
N ASN A 2 -11.05 0.87 -4.24
CA ASN A 2 -12.19 1.02 -3.32
C ASN A 2 -13.57 0.95 -3.99
N ARG A 3 -13.71 1.41 -5.24
CA ARG A 3 -15.00 1.44 -5.96
C ARG A 3 -15.59 0.04 -6.18
N TRP A 4 -14.76 -0.90 -6.64
CA TRP A 4 -15.19 -2.29 -6.86
C TRP A 4 -15.46 -3.02 -5.55
N TYR A 5 -14.63 -2.79 -4.52
CA TYR A 5 -14.87 -3.29 -3.17
C TYR A 5 -16.21 -2.78 -2.62
N ASN A 6 -16.46 -1.48 -2.67
CA ASN A 6 -17.71 -0.88 -2.21
C ASN A 6 -18.92 -1.40 -2.97
N LYS A 7 -18.83 -1.57 -4.30
CA LYS A 7 -19.90 -2.16 -5.10
C LYS A 7 -20.20 -3.60 -4.67
N GLN A 8 -19.16 -4.43 -4.48
CA GLN A 8 -19.31 -5.82 -4.05
C GLN A 8 -19.88 -5.92 -2.62
N VAL A 9 -19.40 -5.09 -1.70
CA VAL A 9 -19.92 -5.03 -0.32
C VAL A 9 -21.38 -4.59 -0.31
N SER A 10 -21.75 -3.59 -1.13
CA SER A 10 -23.13 -3.14 -1.28
C SER A 10 -24.04 -4.28 -1.74
N THR A 11 -23.67 -4.99 -2.80
CA THR A 11 -24.47 -6.13 -3.31
C THR A 11 -24.55 -7.28 -2.31
N ILE A 12 -23.49 -7.56 -1.55
CA ILE A 12 -23.49 -8.66 -0.55
C ILE A 12 -24.33 -8.31 0.68
N LYS A 13 -24.39 -7.03 1.06
CA LYS A 13 -25.15 -6.54 2.22
C LYS A 13 -26.57 -6.11 1.87
N GLU A 14 -26.93 -6.08 0.59
CA GLU A 14 -28.27 -5.73 0.12
C GLU A 14 -29.32 -6.69 0.70
N ASN A 15 -30.38 -6.14 1.31
CA ASN A 15 -31.44 -6.89 2.01
C ASN A 15 -30.96 -7.80 3.15
N ARG A 16 -29.81 -7.50 3.77
CA ARG A 16 -29.29 -8.25 4.93
C ARG A 16 -29.45 -7.46 6.23
N PRO A 17 -29.59 -8.14 7.38
CA PRO A 17 -29.67 -7.47 8.67
C PRO A 17 -28.40 -6.67 8.98
N GLN A 18 -28.56 -5.58 9.73
CA GLN A 18 -27.45 -4.76 10.24
C GLN A 18 -26.49 -5.66 11.04
N GLY A 19 -25.24 -5.78 10.59
CA GLY A 19 -24.25 -6.68 11.19
C GLY A 19 -24.01 -8.00 10.45
N PHE A 20 -24.64 -8.20 9.28
CA PHE A 20 -24.40 -9.38 8.45
C PHE A 20 -22.92 -9.59 8.12
N TRP A 21 -22.42 -10.75 8.52
CA TRP A 21 -21.08 -11.25 8.22
C TRP A 21 -21.16 -12.58 7.47
N SER A 22 -20.36 -12.75 6.43
CA SER A 22 -20.31 -13.99 5.64
C SER A 22 -18.88 -14.31 5.23
N ASN A 23 -18.60 -15.58 4.94
CA ASN A 23 -17.29 -16.02 4.45
C ASN A 23 -16.87 -15.30 3.16
N LYS A 24 -17.83 -14.98 2.28
CA LYS A 24 -17.58 -14.21 1.06
C LYS A 24 -17.18 -12.76 1.37
N LEU A 25 -17.85 -12.11 2.32
CA LEU A 25 -17.50 -10.77 2.78
C LEU A 25 -16.12 -10.75 3.45
N ALA A 26 -15.81 -11.76 4.27
CA ALA A 26 -14.51 -11.92 4.90
C ALA A 26 -13.39 -12.06 3.85
N ALA A 27 -13.57 -12.91 2.82
CA ALA A 27 -12.58 -13.09 1.77
C ALA A 27 -12.31 -11.81 0.97
N ILE A 28 -13.36 -11.04 0.63
CA ILE A 28 -13.22 -9.77 -0.11
C ILE A 28 -12.54 -8.71 0.75
N THR A 29 -12.88 -8.64 2.04
CA THR A 29 -12.27 -7.72 3.01
C THR A 29 -10.79 -8.04 3.21
N GLU A 30 -10.47 -9.33 3.35
CA GLU A 30 -9.10 -9.81 3.51
C GLU A 30 -8.24 -9.50 2.27
N LYS A 31 -8.78 -9.71 1.06
CA LYS A 31 -8.11 -9.34 -0.19
C LYS A 31 -7.79 -7.85 -0.25
N ARG A 32 -8.73 -6.99 0.13
CA ARG A 32 -8.52 -5.54 0.19
C ARG A 32 -7.45 -5.17 1.21
N ASN A 33 -7.46 -5.80 2.39
CA ASN A 33 -6.49 -5.54 3.44
C ASN A 33 -5.07 -5.91 3.02
N ARG A 34 -4.88 -7.05 2.33
CA ARG A 34 -3.58 -7.43 1.75
C ARG A 34 -3.09 -6.38 0.74
N GLN A 35 -3.96 -5.95 -0.16
CA GLN A 35 -3.61 -4.95 -1.18
C GLN A 35 -3.20 -3.60 -0.59
N ILE A 36 -3.88 -3.14 0.47
CA ILE A 36 -3.48 -1.92 1.16
C ILE A 36 -2.13 -2.10 1.86
N ARG A 37 -1.92 -3.22 2.56
CA ARG A 37 -0.65 -3.53 3.21
C ARG A 37 0.51 -3.56 2.20
N ASP A 38 0.32 -4.20 1.06
CA ASP A 38 1.32 -4.26 0.00
C ASP A 38 1.59 -2.88 -0.61
N GLY A 39 0.55 -2.06 -0.79
CA GLY A 39 0.69 -0.67 -1.23
C GLY A 39 1.55 0.16 -0.28
N ILE A 40 1.29 0.05 1.02
CA ILE A 40 2.07 0.72 2.07
C ILE A 40 3.52 0.23 2.06
N ASN A 41 3.73 -1.09 2.01
CA ASN A 41 5.08 -1.67 1.97
C ASN A 41 5.87 -1.20 0.74
N LYS A 42 5.23 -1.10 -0.42
CA LYS A 42 5.87 -0.55 -1.63
C LYS A 42 6.23 0.91 -1.47
N ALA A 43 5.32 1.73 -0.95
CA ALA A 43 5.57 3.15 -0.70
C ALA A 43 6.74 3.34 0.28
N ALA A 44 6.76 2.59 1.38
CA ALA A 44 7.85 2.63 2.36
C ALA A 44 9.21 2.29 1.72
N ARG A 45 9.26 1.25 0.87
CA ARG A 45 10.49 0.90 0.15
C ARG A 45 10.95 2.01 -0.79
N ILE A 46 10.02 2.66 -1.50
CA ILE A 46 10.36 3.79 -2.39
C ILE A 46 10.98 4.94 -1.58
N VAL A 47 10.35 5.30 -0.46
CA VAL A 47 10.86 6.38 0.41
C VAL A 47 12.27 6.06 0.91
N ILE A 48 12.47 4.88 1.49
CA ILE A 48 13.77 4.46 2.02
C ILE A 48 14.84 4.46 0.92
N ASN A 49 14.52 3.91 -0.24
CA ASN A 49 15.45 3.86 -1.37
C ASN A 49 15.80 5.27 -1.88
N GLN A 50 14.81 6.16 -1.97
CA GLN A 50 15.03 7.56 -2.39
C GLN A 50 15.91 8.30 -1.37
N SER A 51 15.62 8.17 -0.08
CA SER A 51 16.40 8.79 0.98
C SER A 51 17.84 8.32 0.98
N ALA A 52 18.07 7.01 0.86
CA ALA A 52 19.40 6.44 0.78
C ALA A 52 20.15 6.95 -0.46
N SER A 53 19.51 6.93 -1.64
CA SER A 53 20.13 7.38 -2.88
C SER A 53 20.62 8.82 -2.83
N LEU A 54 19.85 9.72 -2.19
CA LEU A 54 20.23 11.13 -2.05
C LEU A 54 21.44 11.32 -1.14
N LEU A 55 21.51 10.57 -0.04
CA LEU A 55 22.66 10.60 0.87
C LEU A 55 23.93 10.08 0.18
N TRP A 56 23.82 8.99 -0.58
CA TRP A 56 24.95 8.44 -1.33
C TRP A 56 25.43 9.37 -2.45
N SER A 57 24.52 10.09 -3.13
CA SER A 57 24.93 11.05 -4.16
C SER A 57 25.70 12.23 -3.58
N GLU A 58 25.30 12.73 -2.40
CA GLU A 58 26.00 13.82 -1.73
C GLU A 58 27.42 13.40 -1.30
N LEU A 59 27.55 12.23 -0.66
CA LEU A 59 28.86 11.69 -0.27
C LEU A 59 29.78 11.46 -1.48
N ARG A 60 29.21 10.99 -2.60
CA ARG A 60 29.97 10.81 -3.85
C ARG A 60 30.48 12.15 -4.41
N TYR A 61 29.67 13.20 -4.34
CA TYR A 61 30.05 14.54 -4.78
C TYR A 61 31.20 15.09 -3.92
N GLN A 62 31.07 15.00 -2.60
CA GLN A 62 32.12 15.44 -1.66
C GLN A 62 33.44 14.70 -1.89
N LEU A 63 33.41 13.37 -2.08
CA LEU A 63 34.61 12.59 -2.39
C LEU A 63 35.26 13.00 -3.72
N SER A 64 34.46 13.27 -4.76
CA SER A 64 34.99 13.73 -6.05
C SER A 64 35.63 15.11 -5.98
N ALA A 65 35.10 16.00 -5.12
CA ALA A 65 35.63 17.34 -4.92
C ALA A 65 36.95 17.34 -4.11
N ILE A 66 37.20 16.31 -3.29
CA ILE A 66 38.47 16.16 -2.55
C ILE A 66 39.58 15.57 -3.44
N CYS A 67 39.20 14.79 -4.47
CA CYS A 67 40.15 14.19 -5.42
C CYS A 67 40.60 15.13 -6.55
N TYR A 68 40.10 16.37 -6.61
CA TYR A 68 40.47 17.42 -7.57
C TYR A 68 41.22 18.53 -6.87
#